data_AF-A0A9E2UBB6-F1
#
_entry.id   AF-A0A9E2UBB6-F1
#
_cell.length_a   1.000
_cell.length_b   1.000
_cell.length_c   1.000
_cell.angle_alpha   90.00
_cell.angle_beta   90.00
_cell.angle_gamma   90.00
#
_symmetry.space_group_name_H-M   'P 1'
#
loop_
_entity.id
_entity.type
_entity.pdbx_description
1 polymer ?
#
loop_
_entity_poly.entity_id
_entity_poly.type
_entity_poly.pdbx_seq_one_letter_code
_entity_poly.pdbx_strand_id
1 'polypeptide(L)'
;MPRRVEYPATIEPLVQFIEDTPPAEILDRTLDNLRAGVSTQTMLTASALAVTRSTDMPPGHHGGALHPLAGLYAVSKLVERLEGEQRFVPVLQHVALTNKHIHHPAMGPYSLLEFEPEDAGGVEATKAAFLAAVNRGEWNKADHLYLWLWDHVPRIEA
;
A
#
# COMPACT_ATOMS: atom_id res chain seq x y z
N MET A 1 -18.05 0.03 15.14
CA MET A 1 -17.67 0.80 13.94
C MET A 1 -16.48 0.09 13.31
N PRO A 2 -16.43 -0.06 11.98
CA PRO A 2 -15.26 -0.61 11.32
C PRO A 2 -14.02 0.22 11.66
N ARG A 3 -12.91 -0.45 11.99
CA ARG A 3 -11.62 0.21 12.25
C ARG A 3 -10.79 0.18 10.98
N ARG A 4 -10.06 1.26 10.70
CA ARG A 4 -9.11 1.31 9.58
C ARG A 4 -7.82 0.62 9.99
N VAL A 5 -7.12 0.00 9.05
CA VAL A 5 -5.76 -0.52 9.28
C VAL A 5 -4.82 0.64 9.62
N GLU A 6 -4.16 0.54 10.77
CA GLU A 6 -3.12 1.47 11.23
C GLU A 6 -1.73 0.86 11.04
N TYR A 7 -0.78 1.66 10.54
CA TYR A 7 0.63 1.27 10.47
C TYR A 7 1.37 1.66 11.76
N PRO A 8 2.59 1.16 11.98
CA PRO A 8 3.38 1.56 13.13
C PRO A 8 3.54 3.08 13.23
N ALA A 9 3.54 3.61 14.46
CA ALA A 9 3.63 5.05 14.73
C ALA A 9 4.86 5.74 14.12
N THR A 10 5.90 4.97 13.77
CA THR A 10 7.12 5.46 13.11
C THR A 10 6.92 5.84 11.63
N ILE A 11 5.85 5.38 10.98
CA ILE A 11 5.58 5.65 9.56
C ILE A 11 4.17 6.23 9.32
N GLU A 12 3.21 5.90 10.18
CA GLU A 12 1.81 6.34 10.07
C GLU A 12 1.64 7.84 9.77
N PRO A 13 2.36 8.78 10.43
CA PRO A 13 2.21 10.20 10.12
C PRO A 13 2.59 10.57 8.68
N LEU A 14 3.58 9.91 8.09
CA LEU A 14 3.97 10.13 6.69
C LEU A 14 2.99 9.48 5.72
N VAL A 15 2.39 8.35 6.10
CA VAL A 15 1.31 7.74 5.31
C VAL A 15 0.11 8.68 5.25
N GLN A 16 -0.36 9.17 6.41
CA GLN A 16 -1.46 10.12 6.50
C GLN A 16 -1.14 11.43 5.78
N PHE A 17 0.10 11.94 5.89
CA PHE A 17 0.55 13.09 5.13
C PHE A 17 0.28 12.93 3.62
N ILE A 18 0.58 11.77 3.03
CA ILE A 18 0.37 11.52 1.59
C ILE A 18 -1.11 11.37 1.26
N GLU A 19 -1.89 10.79 2.17
CA GLU A 19 -3.33 10.58 2.01
C GLU A 19 -4.13 11.88 2.10
N ASP A 20 -3.78 12.76 3.04
CA ASP A 20 -4.59 13.92 3.39
C ASP A 20 -4.12 15.21 2.71
N THR A 21 -2.90 15.23 2.16
CA THR A 21 -2.39 16.42 1.47
C THR A 21 -3.10 16.62 0.13
N PRO A 22 -3.65 17.82 -0.14
CA PRO A 22 -4.29 18.10 -1.41
C PRO A 22 -3.35 17.89 -2.61
N PRO A 23 -3.84 17.38 -3.76
CA PRO A 23 -3.01 17.15 -4.94
C PRO A 23 -2.24 18.38 -5.44
N ALA A 24 -2.76 19.59 -5.20
CA ALA A 24 -2.10 20.83 -5.58
C ALA A 24 -0.84 21.15 -4.73
N GLU A 25 -0.74 20.59 -3.53
CA GLU A 25 0.31 20.90 -2.55
C GLU A 25 1.32 19.77 -2.37
N ILE A 26 1.00 18.55 -2.84
CA ILE A 26 1.75 17.34 -2.50
C ILE A 26 3.21 17.42 -2.92
N LEU A 27 3.53 18.04 -4.05
CA LEU A 27 4.91 18.16 -4.53
C LEU A 27 5.76 19.03 -3.61
N ASP A 28 5.31 20.24 -3.33
CA ASP A 28 6.06 21.20 -2.51
C ASP A 28 6.24 20.67 -1.09
N ARG A 29 5.15 20.15 -0.49
CA ARG A 29 5.22 19.60 0.87
C ARG A 29 6.06 18.33 0.97
N THR A 30 6.11 17.51 -0.08
CA THR A 30 6.99 16.34 -0.11
C THR A 30 8.45 16.77 -0.21
N LEU A 31 8.74 17.78 -1.03
CA LEU A 31 10.10 18.33 -1.16
C LEU A 31 10.59 18.91 0.17
N ASP A 32 9.73 19.62 0.90
CA ASP A 32 10.05 20.15 2.23
C ASP A 32 10.42 19.04 3.22
N ASN A 33 9.66 17.93 3.24
CA ASN A 33 9.99 16.76 4.07
C ASN A 33 11.35 16.15 3.71
N LEU A 34 11.65 16.01 2.41
CA LEU A 34 12.92 15.46 1.93
C LEU A 34 14.10 16.37 2.31
N ARG A 35 13.94 17.70 2.20
CA ARG A 35 14.94 18.69 2.63
C ARG A 35 15.12 18.75 4.15
N ALA A 36 14.04 18.50 4.90
CA ALA A 36 14.08 18.39 6.36
C ALA A 36 14.75 17.11 6.86
N GLY A 37 15.14 16.20 5.95
CA GLY A 37 15.94 15.02 6.28
C GLY A 37 15.17 13.70 6.31
N VAL A 38 13.89 13.67 5.90
CA VAL A 38 13.20 12.40 5.68
C VAL A 38 13.93 11.64 4.57
N SER A 39 14.33 10.39 4.85
CA SER A 39 15.06 9.61 3.85
C SER A 39 14.16 9.28 2.65
N THR A 40 14.75 9.20 1.46
CA THR A 40 14.03 8.80 0.24
C THR A 40 13.39 7.42 0.38
N GLN A 41 14.06 6.49 1.06
CA GLN A 41 13.52 5.17 1.36
C GLN A 41 12.27 5.27 2.25
N THR A 42 12.32 6.05 3.34
CA THR A 42 11.18 6.25 4.24
C THR A 42 9.99 6.85 3.50
N MET A 43 10.21 7.88 2.68
CA MET A 43 9.15 8.52 1.89
C MET A 43 8.53 7.56 0.87
N LEU A 44 9.35 6.79 0.15
CA LEU A 44 8.87 5.76 -0.79
C LEU A 44 8.08 4.65 -0.10
N THR A 45 8.53 4.21 1.08
CA THR A 45 7.78 3.24 1.91
C THR A 45 6.44 3.81 2.33
N ALA A 46 6.39 5.04 2.85
CA ALA A 46 5.14 5.70 3.23
C ALA A 46 4.18 5.82 2.03
N SER A 47 4.69 6.19 0.86
CA SER A 47 3.91 6.29 -0.39
C SER A 47 3.33 4.95 -0.81
N ALA A 48 4.11 3.87 -0.75
CA ALA A 48 3.65 2.52 -1.06
C ALA A 48 2.54 2.05 -0.08
N LEU A 49 2.69 2.35 1.20
CA LEU A 49 1.67 2.03 2.22
C LEU A 49 0.39 2.85 2.01
N ALA A 50 0.51 4.15 1.74
CA ALA A 50 -0.63 5.05 1.51
C ALA A 50 -1.49 4.58 0.34
N VAL A 51 -0.87 4.26 -0.81
CA VAL A 51 -1.63 3.78 -1.97
C VAL A 51 -2.30 2.44 -1.69
N THR A 52 -1.63 1.54 -0.97
CA THR A 52 -2.19 0.22 -0.62
C THR A 52 -3.40 0.33 0.29
N ARG A 53 -3.36 1.24 1.27
CA ARG A 53 -4.46 1.43 2.23
C ARG A 53 -5.64 2.19 1.64
N SER A 54 -5.39 3.09 0.70
CA SER A 54 -6.35 4.16 0.36
C SER A 54 -6.78 4.17 -1.10
N THR A 55 -6.53 3.08 -1.84
CA THR A 55 -7.05 2.92 -3.19
C THR A 55 -7.70 1.55 -3.38
N ASP A 56 -8.79 1.54 -4.14
CA ASP A 56 -9.43 0.36 -4.68
C ASP A 56 -9.21 0.33 -6.21
N MET A 57 -9.29 -0.87 -6.78
CA MET A 57 -9.02 -1.10 -8.19
C MET A 57 -10.33 -1.03 -8.98
N PRO A 58 -10.46 -0.15 -9.99
CA PRO A 58 -11.68 -0.05 -10.76
C PRO A 58 -11.93 -1.34 -11.56
N PRO A 59 -13.21 -1.70 -11.81
CA PRO A 59 -13.56 -2.80 -12.70
C PRO A 59 -12.91 -2.63 -14.07
N GLY A 60 -12.13 -3.62 -14.52
CA GLY A 60 -11.38 -3.59 -15.79
C GLY A 60 -9.87 -3.33 -15.64
N HIS A 61 -9.38 -3.00 -14.45
CA HIS A 61 -7.95 -3.11 -14.17
C HIS A 61 -7.59 -4.61 -14.12
N HIS A 62 -6.62 -5.06 -14.91
CA HIS A 62 -6.28 -6.48 -15.12
C HIS A 62 -5.68 -7.22 -13.90
N GLY A 63 -6.02 -6.83 -12.66
CA GLY A 63 -5.51 -7.46 -11.44
C GLY A 63 -4.01 -7.24 -11.19
N GLY A 64 -3.35 -6.38 -11.97
CA GLY A 64 -1.95 -6.00 -11.78
C GLY A 64 -1.79 -5.04 -10.60
N ALA A 65 -0.60 -4.99 -10.00
CA ALA A 65 -0.32 -4.03 -8.93
C ALA A 65 -0.53 -2.59 -9.41
N LEU A 66 -1.00 -1.71 -8.51
CA LEU A 66 -1.09 -0.28 -8.74
C LEU A 66 0.24 0.26 -9.28
N HIS A 67 0.21 1.21 -10.22
CA HIS A 67 1.42 1.75 -10.84
C HIS A 67 2.50 2.16 -9.81
N PRO A 68 2.17 2.83 -8.68
CA PRO A 68 3.16 3.16 -7.65
C PRO A 68 3.80 1.94 -6.99
N LEU A 69 3.09 0.81 -6.87
CA LEU A 69 3.65 -0.43 -6.33
C LEU A 69 4.51 -1.14 -7.38
N ALA A 70 4.02 -1.28 -8.61
CA ALA A 70 4.75 -1.94 -9.69
C ALA A 70 6.08 -1.23 -10.03
N GLY A 71 6.11 0.10 -9.96
CA GLY A 71 7.28 0.92 -10.26
C GLY A 71 8.29 1.06 -9.12
N LEU A 72 7.98 0.59 -7.90
CA LEU A 72 8.73 0.96 -6.70
C LEU A 72 10.22 0.57 -6.77
N TYR A 73 10.53 -0.63 -7.26
CA TYR A 73 11.92 -1.08 -7.41
C TYR A 73 12.70 -0.26 -8.44
N ALA A 74 12.10 0.04 -9.59
CA ALA A 74 12.75 0.87 -10.60
C ALA A 74 13.02 2.29 -10.07
N VAL A 75 12.06 2.86 -9.34
CA VAL A 75 12.22 4.18 -8.70
C VAL A 75 13.34 4.15 -7.66
N SER A 76 13.39 3.15 -6.77
CA SER A 76 14.45 3.06 -5.76
C SER A 76 15.85 2.95 -6.39
N LYS A 77 15.99 2.17 -7.47
CA LYS A 77 17.24 2.07 -8.24
C LYS A 77 17.60 3.33 -9.02
N LEU A 78 16.62 4.11 -9.45
CA LEU A 78 16.88 5.40 -10.06
C LEU A 78 17.40 6.41 -9.02
N VAL A 79 16.83 6.43 -7.82
CA VAL A 79 17.29 7.29 -6.71
C VAL A 79 18.75 7.02 -6.35
N GLU A 80 19.17 5.75 -6.30
CA GLU A 80 20.57 5.36 -6.02
C GLU A 80 21.58 5.91 -7.03
N ARG A 81 21.14 6.24 -8.25
CA ARG A 81 21.99 6.70 -9.35
C ARG A 81 22.07 8.22 -9.48
N LEU A 82 21.32 8.96 -8.68
CA LEU A 82 21.22 10.42 -8.75
C LEU A 82 21.88 11.06 -7.54
N GLU A 83 22.51 12.21 -7.76
CA GLU A 83 23.24 12.95 -6.73
C GLU A 83 22.46 14.16 -6.21
N GLY A 84 22.86 14.69 -5.05
CA GLY A 84 22.26 15.89 -4.47
C GLY A 84 20.73 15.82 -4.39
N GLU A 85 20.05 16.93 -4.70
CA GLU A 85 18.58 16.99 -4.74
C GLU A 85 17.97 16.34 -5.99
N GLN A 86 18.76 15.99 -7.02
CA GLN A 86 18.22 15.28 -8.20
C GLN A 86 17.62 13.93 -7.81
N ARG A 87 18.16 13.30 -6.76
CA ARG A 87 17.62 12.06 -6.20
C ARG A 87 16.18 12.19 -5.68
N PHE A 88 15.69 13.41 -5.43
CA PHE A 88 14.33 13.64 -4.97
C PHE A 88 13.30 13.59 -6.11
N VAL A 89 13.70 13.87 -7.36
CA VAL A 89 12.76 13.94 -8.49
C VAL A 89 11.97 12.64 -8.69
N PRO A 90 12.59 11.44 -8.69
CA PRO A 90 11.83 10.18 -8.79
C PRO A 90 10.88 9.95 -7.60
N VAL A 91 11.26 10.40 -6.41
CA VAL A 91 10.44 10.28 -5.19
C VAL A 91 9.22 11.20 -5.29
N LEU A 92 9.42 12.45 -5.70
CA LEU A 92 8.34 13.43 -5.90
C LEU A 92 7.33 12.94 -6.93
N GLN A 93 7.80 12.38 -8.05
CA GLN A 93 6.94 11.79 -9.08
C GLN A 93 6.14 10.60 -8.54
N HIS A 94 6.78 9.73 -7.76
CA HIS A 94 6.12 8.57 -7.15
C HIS A 94 5.03 9.00 -6.16
N VAL A 95 5.34 9.92 -5.24
CA VAL A 95 4.39 10.42 -4.24
C VAL A 95 3.22 11.15 -4.90
N ALA A 96 3.47 11.98 -5.92
CA ALA A 96 2.41 12.66 -6.66
C ALA A 96 1.49 11.67 -7.41
N LEU A 97 2.04 10.61 -7.98
CA LEU A 97 1.25 9.56 -8.64
C LEU A 97 0.39 8.78 -7.62
N THR A 98 0.97 8.41 -6.48
CA THR A 98 0.24 7.80 -5.36
C THR A 98 -0.91 8.68 -4.91
N ASN A 99 -0.64 9.95 -4.60
CA ASN A 99 -1.65 10.90 -4.13
C ASN A 99 -2.75 11.10 -5.19
N LYS A 100 -2.39 11.15 -6.48
CA LYS A 100 -3.35 11.18 -7.58
C LYS A 100 -4.28 9.96 -7.56
N HIS A 101 -3.77 8.74 -7.34
CA HIS A 101 -4.63 7.55 -7.27
C HIS A 101 -5.58 7.60 -6.07
N ILE A 102 -5.08 7.99 -4.89
CA ILE A 102 -5.89 8.13 -3.66
C ILE A 102 -7.06 9.11 -3.85
N HIS A 103 -6.82 10.22 -4.56
CA HIS A 103 -7.81 11.27 -4.79
C HIS A 103 -8.61 11.10 -6.10
N HIS A 104 -8.37 10.05 -6.88
CA HIS A 104 -9.09 9.85 -8.13
C HIS A 104 -10.44 9.16 -7.87
N PRO A 105 -11.59 9.73 -8.30
CA PRO A 105 -12.93 9.18 -8.00
C PRO A 105 -13.20 7.74 -8.45
N ALA A 106 -12.40 7.21 -9.39
CA ALA A 106 -12.50 5.82 -9.83
C ALA A 106 -11.70 4.83 -8.97
N MET A 107 -10.88 5.31 -8.04
CA MET A 107 -9.94 4.52 -7.22
C MET A 107 -10.06 4.86 -5.73
N GLY A 108 -10.51 6.06 -5.39
CA GLY A 108 -10.76 6.48 -4.02
C GLY A 108 -11.94 7.47 -3.92
N PRO A 109 -12.32 7.87 -2.70
CA PRO A 109 -11.70 7.48 -1.44
C PRO A 109 -12.01 6.02 -1.08
N TYR A 110 -10.95 5.25 -0.80
CA TYR A 110 -11.05 3.90 -0.26
C TYR A 110 -10.36 3.86 1.11
N SER A 111 -10.73 2.90 1.95
CA SER A 111 -10.00 2.62 3.19
C SER A 111 -10.00 1.14 3.46
N LEU A 112 -8.79 0.57 3.55
CA LEU A 112 -8.59 -0.77 4.04
C LEU A 112 -8.99 -0.83 5.51
N LEU A 113 -10.02 -1.62 5.78
CA LEU A 113 -10.53 -1.86 7.12
C LEU A 113 -9.83 -3.07 7.74
N GLU A 114 -9.74 -3.08 9.06
CA GLU A 114 -9.39 -4.28 9.80
C GLU A 114 -10.49 -5.33 9.64
N PHE A 115 -10.08 -6.59 9.57
CA PHE A 115 -10.96 -7.74 9.54
C PHE A 115 -10.41 -8.84 10.45
N GLU A 116 -11.32 -9.58 11.07
CA GLU A 116 -10.99 -10.66 12.01
C GLU A 116 -10.54 -11.92 11.25
N PRO A 117 -9.43 -12.56 11.64
CA PRO A 117 -8.99 -13.80 11.01
C PRO A 117 -10.01 -14.93 11.22
N GLU A 118 -10.24 -15.75 10.19
CA GLU A 118 -11.18 -16.88 10.23
C GLU A 118 -10.42 -18.22 10.19
N ASP A 119 -10.63 -19.06 11.20
CA ASP A 119 -10.17 -20.46 11.24
C ASP A 119 -11.27 -21.40 10.73
N ALA A 120 -10.96 -22.26 9.76
CA ALA A 120 -11.86 -23.30 9.26
C ALA A 120 -11.61 -24.69 9.86
N GLY A 121 -10.82 -24.78 10.93
CA GLY A 121 -10.50 -26.04 11.63
C GLY A 121 -9.04 -26.48 11.47
N GLY A 122 -8.11 -25.53 11.48
CA GLY A 122 -6.68 -25.74 11.33
C GLY A 122 -6.17 -25.47 9.92
N VAL A 123 -4.84 -25.43 9.77
CA VAL A 123 -4.13 -25.00 8.54
C VAL A 123 -4.67 -25.61 7.25
N GLU A 124 -4.82 -26.93 7.17
CA GLU A 124 -5.25 -27.58 5.93
C GLU A 124 -6.72 -27.27 5.59
N ALA A 125 -7.59 -27.20 6.60
CA ALA A 125 -9.00 -26.84 6.39
C ALA A 125 -9.14 -25.37 5.98
N THR A 126 -8.42 -24.46 6.64
CA THR A 126 -8.42 -23.02 6.33
C THR A 126 -7.84 -22.76 4.94
N LYS A 127 -6.78 -23.47 4.55
CA LYS A 127 -6.23 -23.41 3.20
C LYS A 127 -7.21 -23.89 2.13
N ALA A 128 -7.90 -25.01 2.38
CA ALA A 128 -8.93 -25.50 1.47
C ALA A 128 -10.10 -24.51 1.34
N ALA A 129 -10.55 -23.93 2.46
CA ALA A 129 -11.59 -22.91 2.49
C ALA A 129 -11.17 -21.63 1.74
N PHE A 130 -9.91 -21.19 1.92
CA PHE A 130 -9.35 -20.03 1.22
C PHE A 130 -9.39 -20.23 -0.29
N LEU A 131 -8.87 -21.37 -0.77
CA LEU A 131 -8.89 -21.69 -2.20
C LEU A 131 -10.32 -21.80 -2.75
N ALA A 132 -11.26 -22.33 -1.98
CA ALA A 132 -12.67 -22.38 -2.36
C ALA A 132 -13.29 -20.97 -2.48
N ALA A 133 -13.00 -20.08 -1.52
CA ALA A 133 -13.46 -18.70 -1.53
C ALA A 133 -12.89 -17.93 -2.74
N VAL A 134 -11.59 -18.05 -2.99
CA VAL A 134 -10.92 -17.45 -4.17
C VAL A 134 -11.56 -17.94 -5.48
N ASN A 135 -11.75 -19.24 -5.64
CA ASN A 135 -12.35 -19.81 -6.86
C ASN A 135 -13.80 -19.34 -7.10
N ARG A 136 -14.51 -18.95 -6.05
CA ARG A 136 -15.88 -18.42 -6.13
C ARG A 136 -15.95 -16.90 -6.23
N GLY A 137 -14.82 -16.21 -6.14
CA GLY A 137 -14.77 -14.75 -6.05
C GLY A 137 -15.33 -14.20 -4.74
N GLU A 138 -15.33 -15.00 -3.67
CA GLU A 138 -15.73 -14.58 -2.31
C GLU A 138 -14.56 -13.85 -1.64
N TRP A 139 -14.15 -12.70 -2.19
CA TRP A 139 -12.90 -12.01 -1.81
C TRP A 139 -12.83 -11.64 -0.32
N ASN A 140 -13.93 -11.12 0.24
CA ASN A 140 -13.96 -10.81 1.66
C ASN A 140 -13.72 -12.06 2.52
N LYS A 141 -14.36 -13.20 2.22
CA LYS A 141 -14.09 -14.44 2.93
C LYS A 141 -12.65 -14.93 2.73
N ALA A 142 -12.13 -14.81 1.51
CA ALA A 142 -10.76 -15.18 1.20
C ALA A 142 -9.75 -14.36 2.04
N ASP A 143 -9.97 -13.05 2.23
CA ASP A 143 -9.09 -12.20 3.02
C ASP A 143 -9.05 -12.62 4.50
N HIS A 144 -10.20 -12.89 5.11
CA HIS A 144 -10.28 -13.34 6.51
C HIS A 144 -9.57 -14.68 6.74
N LEU A 145 -9.74 -15.64 5.81
CA LEU A 145 -9.06 -16.94 5.86
C LEU A 145 -7.55 -16.80 5.61
N TYR A 146 -7.16 -15.93 4.67
CA TYR A 146 -5.75 -15.66 4.36
C TYR A 146 -5.02 -15.04 5.55
N LEU A 147 -5.64 -14.08 6.24
CA LEU A 147 -5.06 -13.47 7.43
C LEU A 147 -4.80 -14.51 8.53
N TRP A 148 -5.73 -15.43 8.77
CA TRP A 148 -5.48 -16.51 9.71
C TRP A 148 -4.30 -17.40 9.28
N LEU A 149 -4.26 -17.78 8.00
CA LEU A 149 -3.15 -18.58 7.45
C LEU A 149 -1.80 -17.88 7.56
N TRP A 150 -1.75 -16.56 7.36
CA TRP A 150 -0.52 -15.77 7.47
C TRP A 150 0.16 -15.91 8.83
N ASP A 151 -0.63 -16.00 9.90
CA ASP A 151 -0.12 -16.11 11.28
C ASP A 151 0.16 -17.56 11.72
N HIS A 152 -0.41 -18.55 11.04
CA HIS A 152 -0.42 -19.96 11.49
C HIS A 152 0.31 -20.93 10.57
N VAL A 153 0.64 -20.54 9.33
CA VAL A 153 1.43 -21.35 8.40
C VAL A 153 2.91 -21.08 8.64
N PRO A 154 3.78 -22.12 8.72
CA PRO A 154 5.22 -21.92 8.78
C PRO A 154 5.69 -21.04 7.61
N ARG A 155 6.50 -20.03 7.91
CA ARG A 155 7.12 -19.21 6.86
C ARG A 155 7.91 -20.13 5.93
N ILE A 156 7.68 -20.01 4.63
CA ILE A 156 8.55 -20.64 3.64
C ILE A 156 9.93 -20.02 3.83
N GLU A 157 10.92 -20.84 4.16
CA GLU A 157 12.32 -20.41 4.13
C GLU A 157 12.67 -20.10 2.67
N ALA A 158 13.06 -18.85 2.41
CA ALA A 158 13.44 -18.35 1.10
C ALA A 158 14.93 -18.58 0.81
#